data_AF-T0R498-F1
#
_entry.id   AF-T0R498-F1
#
_cell.length_a   1.000
_cell.length_b   1.000
_cell.length_c   1.000
_cell.angle_alpha   90.00
_cell.angle_beta   90.00
_cell.angle_gamma   90.00
#
_symmetry.space_group_name_H-M   'P 1'
#
loop_
_entity.id
_entity.type
_entity.pdbx_description
1 polymer ?
#
loop_
_entity_poly.entity_id
_entity_poly.type
_entity_poly.pdbx_seq_one_letter_code
_entity_poly.pdbx_strand_id
1 'polypeptide(L)'
;MKEFAKKVISNLEANGFPAKKVSLPTEKMFEVADEKGFSFNAVIDHLKADYQIMAEIGAEKIIFSKEAPVNKENMFKQAQEMMANMDPEELKRMQDMIMNMSPEQKDELMKKGKEMGLI
;
A
#
# COMPACT_ATOMS: atom_id res chain seq x y z
N MET A 1 3.45 2.38 22.12
CA MET A 1 2.86 2.38 20.77
C MET A 1 1.33 2.53 20.77
N LYS A 2 0.53 1.59 21.30
CA LYS A 2 -0.96 1.68 21.29
C LYS A 2 -1.54 2.98 21.86
N GLU A 3 -1.06 3.40 23.03
CA GLU A 3 -1.45 4.66 23.68
C GLU A 3 -1.15 5.90 22.81
N PHE A 4 -0.02 5.86 22.09
CA PHE A 4 0.40 6.95 21.20
C PHE A 4 -0.46 6.99 19.93
N ALA A 5 -0.71 5.83 19.31
CA ALA A 5 -1.58 5.73 18.14
C ALA A 5 -2.99 6.25 18.44
N LYS A 6 -3.57 5.93 19.61
CA LYS A 6 -4.86 6.51 20.04
C LYS A 6 -4.84 8.03 20.13
N LYS A 7 -3.75 8.61 20.64
CA LYS A 7 -3.58 10.08 20.69
C LYS A 7 -3.50 10.69 19.30
N VAL A 8 -2.78 10.06 18.38
CA VAL A 8 -2.73 10.48 16.97
C VAL A 8 -4.13 10.42 16.37
N ILE A 9 -4.86 9.31 16.53
CA ILE A 9 -6.22 9.15 16.02
C ILE A 9 -7.16 10.22 16.57
N SER A 10 -7.13 10.46 17.88
CA SER A 10 -7.95 11.52 18.50
C SER A 10 -7.63 12.91 17.93
N ASN A 11 -6.35 13.18 17.63
CA ASN A 11 -5.97 14.42 16.95
C ASN A 11 -6.50 14.48 15.51
N LEU A 12 -6.45 13.38 14.76
CA LEU A 12 -7.02 13.30 13.42
C LEU A 12 -8.54 13.52 13.46
N GLU A 13 -9.24 12.91 14.42
CA GLU A 13 -10.69 13.07 14.61
C GLU A 13 -11.07 14.52 14.90
N ALA A 14 -10.32 15.20 15.77
CA ALA A 14 -10.50 16.63 16.04
C ALA A 14 -10.34 17.50 14.78
N ASN A 15 -9.57 17.02 13.80
CA ASN A 15 -9.38 17.67 12.50
C ASN A 15 -10.36 17.19 11.42
N GLY A 16 -11.35 16.36 11.76
CA GLY A 16 -12.42 15.92 10.88
C GLY A 16 -12.20 14.57 10.19
N PHE A 17 -11.21 13.78 10.64
CA PHE A 17 -11.11 12.36 10.27
C PHE A 17 -12.23 11.55 10.94
N PRO A 18 -12.78 10.49 10.32
CA PRO A 18 -12.50 9.97 8.97
C PRO A 18 -13.33 10.63 7.86
N ALA A 19 -14.17 11.63 8.16
CA ALA A 19 -15.05 12.27 7.18
C ALA A 19 -14.26 12.96 6.05
N LYS A 20 -13.08 13.49 6.35
CA LYS A 20 -12.13 14.03 5.36
C LYS A 20 -10.71 13.54 5.63
N LYS A 21 -9.86 13.67 4.61
CA LYS A 21 -8.41 13.51 4.77
C LYS A 21 -7.88 14.63 5.66
N VAL A 22 -6.93 14.29 6.53
CA VAL A 22 -6.28 15.24 7.43
C VAL A 22 -4.81 15.33 7.07
N SER A 23 -4.27 16.53 6.95
CA SER A 23 -2.84 16.73 6.75
C SER A 23 -2.20 17.36 7.98
N LEU A 24 -1.06 16.81 8.40
CA LEU A 24 -0.27 17.32 9.51
C LEU A 24 1.17 17.62 9.04
N PRO A 25 1.88 18.59 9.63
CA PRO A 25 3.24 18.92 9.22
C PRO A 25 4.20 17.74 9.39
N THR A 26 5.00 17.44 8.37
CA THR A 26 5.90 16.27 8.37
C THR A 26 6.88 16.32 9.52
N GLU A 27 7.66 17.39 9.63
CA GLU A 27 8.68 17.55 10.67
C GLU A 27 8.13 17.35 12.09
N LYS A 28 6.98 17.97 12.39
CA LYS A 28 6.33 17.86 13.70
C LYS A 28 5.95 16.43 14.06
N MET A 29 5.48 15.65 13.09
CA MET A 29 5.08 14.26 13.33
C MET A 29 6.28 13.37 13.64
N PHE A 30 7.42 13.59 12.96
CA PHE A 30 8.66 12.87 13.24
C PHE A 30 9.23 13.25 14.61
N GLU A 31 9.28 14.55 14.94
CA GLU A 31 9.73 15.07 16.24
C GLU A 31 8.93 14.44 17.39
N VAL A 32 7.60 14.48 17.32
CA VAL A 32 6.73 13.95 18.38
C VAL A 32 6.84 12.43 18.51
N ALA A 33 7.08 11.70 17.42
CA ALA A 33 7.32 10.25 17.48
C ALA A 33 8.65 9.93 18.15
N ASP A 34 9.71 10.67 17.79
CA ASP A 34 11.06 10.52 18.34
C ASP A 34 11.10 10.83 19.85
N GLU A 35 10.43 11.90 20.29
CA GLU A 35 10.26 12.23 21.72
C GLU A 35 9.59 11.12 22.53
N LYS A 36 8.81 10.26 21.87
CA LYS A 36 8.16 9.09 22.47
C LYS A 36 8.96 7.79 22.30
N GLY A 37 10.14 7.87 21.70
CA GLY A 37 11.04 6.73 21.46
C GLY A 37 10.55 5.81 20.33
N PHE A 38 9.77 6.32 19.38
CA PHE A 38 9.27 5.54 18.24
C PHE A 38 9.72 6.15 16.92
N SER A 39 10.07 5.31 15.95
CA SER A 39 10.18 5.79 14.57
C SER A 39 8.78 6.10 14.05
N PHE A 40 8.63 7.22 13.35
CA PHE A 40 7.33 7.60 12.80
C PHE A 40 6.82 6.58 11.78
N ASN A 41 7.71 5.93 11.02
CA ASN A 41 7.36 4.82 10.14
C ASN A 41 6.69 3.66 10.89
N ALA A 42 7.22 3.25 12.05
CA ALA A 42 6.59 2.20 12.86
C ALA A 42 5.21 2.61 13.38
N VAL A 43 5.00 3.91 13.62
CA VAL A 43 3.68 4.45 14.00
C VAL A 43 2.70 4.34 12.83
N ILE A 44 3.12 4.67 11.60
CA ILE A 44 2.30 4.52 10.39
C ILE A 44 1.94 3.05 10.17
N ASP A 45 2.90 2.13 10.28
CA ASP A 45 2.66 0.70 10.11
C ASP A 45 1.62 0.19 11.11
N HIS A 46 1.70 0.64 12.36
CA HIS A 46 0.71 0.31 13.37
C HIS A 46 -0.67 0.93 13.11
N LEU A 47 -0.72 2.19 12.65
CA LEU A 47 -1.97 2.86 12.25
C LEU A 47 -2.65 2.14 11.07
N LYS A 48 -1.86 1.64 10.12
CA LYS A 48 -2.35 0.87 8.97
C LYS A 48 -2.88 -0.50 9.41
N ALA A 49 -2.09 -1.25 10.18
CA ALA A 49 -2.42 -2.62 10.58
C ALA A 49 -3.63 -2.70 11.52
N ASP A 50 -3.70 -1.84 12.55
CA ASP A 50 -4.70 -1.95 13.60
C ASP A 50 -5.95 -1.09 13.34
N TYR A 51 -5.81 -0.02 12.55
CA TYR A 51 -6.87 0.99 12.38
C TYR A 51 -7.24 1.29 10.93
N GLN A 52 -6.59 0.63 9.96
CA GLN A 52 -6.81 0.85 8.52
C GLN A 52 -6.64 2.33 8.13
N ILE A 53 -5.66 3.01 8.74
CA ILE A 53 -5.31 4.40 8.42
C ILE A 53 -4.04 4.41 7.60
N MET A 54 -4.13 4.91 6.37
CA MET A 54 -2.98 5.16 5.51
C MET A 54 -2.41 6.55 5.75
N ALA A 55 -1.09 6.67 5.65
CA ALA A 55 -0.38 7.95 5.69
C ALA A 55 0.52 8.06 4.46
N GLU A 56 0.39 9.15 3.71
CA GLU A 56 1.28 9.50 2.60
C GLU A 56 2.25 10.58 3.09
N ILE A 57 3.55 10.27 3.11
CA ILE A 57 4.59 11.19 3.61
C ILE A 57 5.04 12.11 2.46
N GLY A 58 4.64 13.38 2.53
CA GLY A 58 5.19 14.43 1.69
C GLY A 58 6.34 15.18 2.37
N ALA A 59 7.03 16.03 1.61
CA ALA A 59 8.13 16.85 2.13
C ALA A 59 7.67 17.79 3.26
N GLU A 60 6.52 18.44 3.09
CA GLU A 60 6.02 19.43 4.06
C GLU A 60 4.91 18.88 4.96
N LYS A 61 4.08 17.97 4.44
CA LYS A 61 2.90 17.44 5.14
C LYS A 61 2.73 15.95 4.91
N ILE A 62 2.20 15.27 5.93
CA ILE A 62 1.73 13.89 5.86
C ILE A 62 0.22 13.90 5.73
N ILE A 63 -0.31 13.17 4.75
CA ILE A 63 -1.74 13.07 4.48
C ILE A 63 -2.28 11.76 5.04
N PHE A 64 -3.16 11.85 6.03
CA PHE A 64 -3.86 10.71 6.62
C PHE A 64 -5.20 10.49 5.94
N SER A 65 -5.47 9.24 5.57
CA SER A 65 -6.72 8.82 4.94
C SER A 65 -7.13 7.43 5.43
N LYS A 66 -8.43 7.15 5.45
CA LYS A 66 -8.90 5.80 5.72
C LYS A 66 -8.54 4.95 4.51
N GLU A 67 -7.94 3.79 4.74
CA GLU A 67 -7.74 2.80 3.70
C GLU A 67 -9.12 2.50 3.11
N ALA A 68 -9.34 2.89 1.86
CA ALA A 68 -10.54 2.48 1.15
C ALA A 68 -10.52 0.94 1.17
N PRO A 69 -11.66 0.27 1.41
CA PRO A 69 -11.69 -1.17 1.33
C PRO A 69 -11.15 -1.54 -0.06
N VAL A 70 -9.96 -2.12 -0.10
CA VAL A 70 -9.45 -2.79 -1.28
C VAL A 70 -10.42 -3.94 -1.46
N ASN A 71 -11.45 -3.72 -2.27
CA ASN A 71 -12.40 -4.75 -2.57
C ASN A 71 -11.64 -5.73 -3.48
N LYS A 72 -10.98 -6.71 -2.85
CA LYS A 72 -10.16 -7.73 -3.53
C LYS A 72 -10.97 -8.40 -4.64
N GLU A 73 -12.29 -8.47 -4.47
CA GLU A 73 -13.20 -8.92 -5.52
C GLU A 73 -13.20 -8.00 -6.75
N ASN A 74 -13.20 -6.67 -6.59
CA ASN A 74 -13.09 -5.73 -7.71
C ASN A 74 -11.71 -5.77 -8.36
N MET A 75 -10.63 -5.92 -7.58
CA MET A 75 -9.29 -6.07 -8.17
C MET A 75 -9.16 -7.37 -8.96
N PHE A 76 -9.70 -8.47 -8.43
CA PHE A 76 -9.70 -9.75 -9.13
C PHE A 76 -10.58 -9.72 -10.38
N LYS A 77 -11.76 -9.09 -10.31
CA LYS A 77 -12.62 -8.85 -11.48
C LYS A 77 -11.92 -8.00 -12.52
N GLN A 78 -11.30 -6.88 -12.13
CA GLN A 78 -10.56 -6.03 -13.06
C GLN A 78 -9.37 -6.77 -13.70
N ALA A 79 -8.65 -7.60 -12.95
CA ALA A 79 -7.58 -8.45 -13.49
C ALA A 79 -8.12 -9.54 -14.43
N GLN A 80 -9.26 -10.16 -14.09
CA GLN A 80 -9.95 -11.12 -14.96
C GLN A 80 -10.46 -10.47 -16.24
N GLU A 81 -11.07 -9.28 -16.15
CA GLU A 81 -11.54 -8.52 -17.31
C GLU A 81 -10.37 -8.09 -18.18
N MET A 82 -9.25 -7.67 -17.61
CA MET A 82 -8.04 -7.34 -18.37
C MET A 82 -7.50 -8.58 -19.11
N MET A 83 -7.48 -9.75 -18.48
CA MET A 83 -7.08 -11.00 -19.14
C MET A 83 -8.11 -11.46 -20.19
N ALA A 84 -9.40 -11.26 -19.94
CA ALA A 84 -10.48 -11.64 -20.86
C ALA A 84 -10.54 -10.73 -22.10
N ASN A 85 -10.13 -9.47 -21.96
CA ASN A 85 -10.05 -8.49 -23.05
C ASN A 85 -8.66 -8.44 -23.72
N MET A 86 -7.72 -9.29 -23.31
CA MET A 86 -6.41 -9.39 -23.96
C MET A 86 -6.55 -10.22 -25.24
N ASP A 87 -6.04 -9.70 -26.35
CA ASP A 87 -6.17 -10.37 -27.64
C ASP A 87 -5.41 -11.71 -27.64
N PRO A 88 -5.94 -12.76 -28.29
CA PRO A 88 -5.31 -14.08 -28.33
C PRO A 88 -3.92 -14.07 -28.99
N GLU A 89 -3.65 -13.12 -29.88
CA GLU A 89 -2.31 -12.92 -30.46
C GLU A 89 -1.31 -12.36 -29.44
N GLU A 90 -1.73 -11.47 -28.54
CA GLU A 90 -0.87 -10.96 -27.47
C GLU A 90 -0.56 -12.04 -26.43
N LEU A 91 -1.57 -12.83 -26.05
CA LEU A 91 -1.37 -13.99 -25.18
C LEU A 91 -0.39 -14.99 -25.78
N LYS A 92 -0.52 -15.28 -27.07
CA LYS A 92 0.39 -16.19 -27.77
C LYS A 92 1.82 -15.65 -27.83
N ARG A 93 2.00 -14.37 -28.13
CA ARG A 93 3.33 -13.72 -28.11
C ARG A 93 3.97 -13.78 -26.73
N MET A 94 3.18 -13.57 -25.67
CA MET A 94 3.66 -13.66 -24.30
C MET A 94 4.07 -15.09 -23.94
N GLN A 95 3.28 -16.09 -24.34
CA GLN A 95 3.62 -17.51 -24.15
C GLN A 95 4.89 -17.90 -24.92
N ASP A 96 5.03 -17.47 -26.17
CA ASP A 96 6.23 -17.70 -26.99
C ASP A 96 7.47 -17.03 -26.37
N MET A 97 7.34 -15.80 -25.86
CA MET A 97 8.45 -15.13 -25.18
C MET A 97 8.89 -15.91 -23.94
N ILE A 98 7.96 -16.37 -23.11
CA ILE A 98 8.26 -17.17 -21.89
C ILE A 98 8.85 -18.54 -22.24
N MET A 99 8.40 -19.18 -23.32
CA MET A 99 8.92 -20.48 -23.76
C MET A 99 10.31 -20.38 -24.39
N ASN A 100 10.64 -19.24 -25.01
CA ASN A 100 11.95 -18.97 -25.60
C ASN A 100 12.95 -18.37 -24.60
N MET A 101 12.56 -18.13 -23.35
CA MET A 101 13.49 -17.74 -22.29
C MET A 101 14.30 -18.93 -21.79
N SER A 102 15.54 -18.67 -21.39
CA SER A 102 16.38 -19.68 -20.75
C SER A 102 15.75 -20.13 -19.42
N PRO A 103 16.01 -21.37 -18.96
CA PRO A 103 15.49 -21.88 -17.70
C PRO A 103 15.76 -20.96 -16.50
N GLU A 104 16.97 -20.40 -16.43
CA GLU A 104 17.38 -19.46 -15.37
C GLU A 104 16.54 -18.17 -15.37
N GLN A 105 16.23 -17.64 -16.55
CA GLN A 105 15.44 -16.42 -16.69
C GLN A 105 13.97 -16.67 -16.35
N LYS A 106 13.47 -17.87 -16.65
CA LYS A 106 12.12 -18.30 -16.29
C LYS A 106 11.98 -18.49 -14.78
N ASP A 107 12.97 -19.11 -14.13
CA ASP A 107 13.02 -19.26 -12.68
C ASP A 107 13.07 -17.90 -11.97
N GLU A 108 13.88 -16.96 -12.48
CA GLU A 108 13.94 -15.60 -11.93
C GLU A 108 12.60 -14.86 -12.05
N LEU A 109 11.93 -14.98 -13.20
CA LEU A 109 10.61 -14.40 -13.43
C LEU A 109 9.55 -14.96 -12.47
N MET A 110 9.53 -16.30 -12.26
CA MET A 110 8.60 -16.93 -11.33
C MET A 110 8.88 -16.53 -9.87
N LYS A 111 10.15 -16.48 -9.47
CA LYS A 111 10.55 -16.04 -8.14
C LYS A 111 10.06 -14.61 -7.86
N LYS A 112 10.27 -13.72 -8.82
CA LYS A 112 9.84 -12.32 -8.73
C LYS A 112 8.31 -12.19 -8.68
N GLY A 113 7.57 -13.01 -9.44
CA GLY A 113 6.11 -13.07 -9.37
C GLY A 113 5.58 -13.48 -7.99
N LYS A 114 6.24 -14.45 -7.35
CA LYS A 114 5.92 -14.90 -5.99
C LYS A 114 6.26 -13.85 -4.92
N GLU A 115 7.40 -13.16 -5.05
CA GLU A 115 7.80 -12.08 -4.13
C GLU A 115 6.87 -10.87 -4.21
N MET A 116 6.31 -10.58 -5.39
CA MET A 116 5.32 -9.53 -5.60
C MET A 116 3.87 -9.96 -5.31
N GLY A 117 3.63 -11.24 -4.97
CA GLY A 117 2.30 -11.76 -4.63
C GLY A 117 1.33 -11.87 -5.81
N LEU A 118 1.84 -12.02 -7.04
CA LEU A 118 1.05 -12.07 -8.27
C LEU A 118 0.63 -13.50 -8.67
N ILE A 119 1.27 -14.52 -8.08
CA ILE A 119 1.00 -15.96 -8.29
C ILE A 119 1.06 -16.73 -6.98
#